data_AF-A0A7C9AGG0-F1
#
_entry.id   AF-A0A7C9AGG0-F1
#
_cell.length_a   1.000
_cell.length_b   1.000
_cell.length_c   1.000
_cell.angle_alpha   90.00
_cell.angle_beta   90.00
_cell.angle_gamma   90.00
#
_symmetry.space_group_name_H-M   'P 1'
#
loop_
_entity.id
_entity.type
_entity.pdbx_description
1 polymer ?
#
loop_
_entity_poly.entity_id
_entity_poly.type
_entity_poly.pdbx_seq_one_letter_code
_entity_poly.pdbx_strand_id
1 'polypeptide(L)'
;MKLVRLVQRPIFRSFSSSICFDSNKLLTAKKPELLTKIISILEKSDPIEPALDQVERILDPDIVSTVFSHRPSPQLGFRFLIWAMKRKWLQTWKLNNYIADMFVNENEGFELWWDTLEELRRCGINIPPDAFLVLVLGYWKAGNVEKAVESFENPAGNAKSMQ
;
A
#
# COMPACT_ATOMS: atom_id res chain seq x y z
N MET A 1 -4.65 -33.76 35.96
CA MET A 1 -5.21 -33.29 34.68
C MET A 1 -4.26 -32.25 34.08
N LYS A 2 -3.65 -32.54 32.93
CA LYS A 2 -2.72 -31.62 32.23
C LYS A 2 -3.50 -30.88 31.15
N LEU A 3 -3.57 -29.55 31.23
CA LEU A 3 -3.99 -28.70 30.10
C LEU A 3 -2.72 -28.21 29.40
N VAL A 4 -2.40 -28.85 28.28
CA VAL A 4 -1.36 -28.37 27.36
C VAL A 4 -1.97 -27.21 26.57
N ARG A 5 -1.54 -25.98 26.86
CA ARG A 5 -1.84 -24.82 26.02
C ARG A 5 -0.96 -24.89 24.76
N LEU A 6 -1.50 -25.48 23.70
CA LEU A 6 -0.95 -25.37 22.35
C LEU A 6 -1.31 -23.97 21.82
N VAL A 7 -0.50 -22.97 22.15
CA VAL A 7 -0.52 -21.70 21.41
C VAL A 7 0.14 -22.00 20.06
N GLN A 8 -0.69 -22.42 19.09
CA GLN A 8 -0.31 -22.43 17.69
C GLN A 8 -0.05 -20.98 17.29
N ARG A 9 1.23 -20.63 17.11
CA ARG A 9 1.62 -19.40 16.41
C ARG A 9 1.16 -19.56 14.96
N PRO A 10 0.37 -18.64 14.38
CA PRO A 10 0.19 -18.64 12.95
C PRO A 10 1.55 -18.34 12.31
N ILE A 11 2.05 -19.31 11.55
CA ILE A 11 3.25 -19.19 10.73
C ILE A 11 2.89 -18.25 9.58
N PHE A 12 3.03 -16.94 9.79
CA PHE A 12 3.17 -16.03 8.66
C PHE A 12 4.60 -16.17 8.15
N ARG A 13 4.75 -16.94 7.06
CA ARG A 13 5.97 -16.95 6.28
C ARG A 13 6.31 -15.50 5.92
N SER A 14 7.48 -15.06 6.36
CA SER A 14 8.15 -13.88 5.83
C SER A 14 8.03 -13.87 4.31
N PHE A 15 7.48 -12.82 3.72
CA PHE A 15 7.53 -12.58 2.28
C PHE A 15 8.98 -12.27 1.91
N SER A 16 9.79 -13.31 1.80
CA SER A 16 11.10 -13.28 1.19
C SER A 16 10.93 -13.71 -0.26
N SER A 17 11.02 -12.75 -1.18
CA SER A 17 11.29 -13.04 -2.58
C SER A 17 12.49 -12.22 -3.03
N SER A 18 13.64 -12.86 -3.04
CA SER A 18 14.84 -12.42 -3.73
C SER A 18 14.58 -12.47 -5.23
N ILE A 19 14.59 -11.33 -5.91
CA ILE A 19 14.76 -11.25 -7.36
C ILE A 19 15.79 -10.17 -7.63
N CYS A 20 16.99 -10.60 -8.06
CA CYS A 20 18.02 -9.70 -8.56
C CYS A 20 17.57 -9.12 -9.90
N PHE A 21 17.61 -7.80 -10.06
CA PHE A 21 17.43 -7.13 -11.34
C PHE A 21 18.64 -6.23 -11.58
N ASP A 22 19.58 -6.73 -12.38
CA ASP A 22 20.74 -5.96 -12.85
C ASP A 22 20.31 -5.08 -14.03
N SER A 23 19.98 -3.82 -13.74
CA SER A 23 19.74 -2.76 -14.73
C SER A 23 20.35 -1.42 -14.30
N ASN A 24 21.52 -1.43 -13.64
CA ASN A 24 21.92 -0.32 -12.76
C ASN A 24 22.74 0.83 -13.38
N LYS A 25 22.94 0.91 -14.71
CA LYS A 25 23.84 1.95 -15.28
C LYS A 25 23.18 3.03 -16.15
N LEU A 26 22.04 2.76 -16.79
CA LEU A 26 21.33 3.74 -17.63
C LEU A 26 20.16 4.44 -16.90
N LEU A 27 19.59 3.77 -15.89
CA LEU A 27 18.47 4.29 -15.09
C LEU A 27 18.91 5.42 -14.14
N THR A 28 20.17 5.43 -13.69
CA THR A 28 20.68 6.41 -12.73
C THR A 28 20.66 7.85 -13.26
N ALA A 29 20.89 8.05 -14.56
CA ALA A 29 20.86 9.37 -15.18
C ALA A 29 19.42 9.89 -15.42
N LYS A 30 18.44 9.00 -15.64
CA LYS A 30 17.03 9.36 -15.87
C LYS A 30 16.18 9.38 -14.60
N LYS A 31 16.70 8.86 -13.49
CA LYS A 31 16.02 8.78 -12.19
C LYS A 31 15.42 10.12 -11.72
N PRO A 32 16.13 11.27 -11.77
CA PRO A 32 15.54 12.54 -11.33
C PRO A 32 14.41 13.03 -12.24
N GLU A 33 14.56 12.93 -13.56
CA GLU A 33 13.51 13.32 -14.52
C GLU A 33 12.24 12.46 -14.36
N LEU A 34 12.44 11.16 -14.14
CA LEU A 34 11.37 10.21 -13.91
C LEU A 34 10.64 10.49 -12.59
N LEU A 35 11.37 10.80 -11.52
CA LEU A 35 10.80 11.22 -10.25
C LEU A 35 9.95 12.49 -10.39
N THR A 36 10.47 13.52 -11.06
CA THR A 36 9.70 14.75 -11.35
C THR A 36 8.43 14.45 -12.14
N LYS A 37 8.52 13.55 -13.13
CA LYS A 37 7.35 13.11 -13.89
C LYS A 37 6.31 12.43 -13.01
N ILE A 38 6.71 11.53 -12.11
CA ILE A 38 5.76 10.87 -11.19
C ILE A 38 5.13 11.86 -10.25
N ILE A 39 5.91 12.75 -9.63
CA ILE A 39 5.38 13.80 -8.73
C ILE A 39 4.35 14.65 -9.49
N SER A 40 4.67 15.06 -10.73
CA SER A 40 3.71 15.80 -11.56
C SER A 40 2.46 14.99 -11.93
N ILE A 41 2.56 13.66 -12.07
CA ILE A 41 1.38 12.79 -12.29
C ILE A 41 0.50 12.80 -11.04
N LEU A 42 1.10 12.59 -9.86
CA LEU A 42 0.39 12.56 -8.58
C LEU A 42 -0.34 13.88 -8.28
N GLU A 43 0.24 15.02 -8.67
CA GLU A 43 -0.34 16.35 -8.41
C GLU A 43 -1.41 16.77 -9.42
N LYS A 44 -1.32 16.32 -10.69
CA LYS A 44 -2.11 16.90 -11.80
C LYS A 44 -3.07 15.94 -12.48
N SER A 45 -3.02 14.65 -12.15
CA SER A 45 -3.86 13.64 -12.81
C SER A 45 -5.00 13.22 -11.90
N ASP A 46 -6.19 13.05 -12.46
CA ASP A 46 -7.34 12.48 -11.78
C ASP A 46 -8.18 11.66 -12.77
N PRO A 47 -8.26 10.32 -12.64
CA PRO A 47 -7.55 9.47 -11.68
C PRO A 47 -6.05 9.35 -11.99
N ILE A 48 -5.21 9.13 -10.97
CA ILE A 48 -3.74 9.03 -11.14
C ILE A 48 -3.31 7.72 -11.82
N GLU A 49 -4.10 6.66 -11.67
CA GLU A 49 -3.69 5.29 -12.00
C GLU A 49 -3.41 5.07 -13.49
N PRO A 50 -4.25 5.55 -14.45
CA PRO A 50 -3.95 5.41 -15.88
C PRO A 50 -2.68 6.14 -16.33
N ALA A 51 -2.36 7.27 -15.70
CA ALA A 51 -1.13 8.01 -15.99
C ALA A 51 0.10 7.29 -15.44
N LEU A 52 -0.01 6.66 -14.26
CA LEU A 52 1.03 5.83 -13.68
C LEU A 52 1.28 4.53 -14.49
N ASP A 53 0.22 3.93 -15.05
CA ASP A 53 0.34 2.74 -15.90
C ASP A 53 1.24 2.98 -17.13
N GLN A 54 1.28 4.20 -17.66
CA GLN A 54 2.16 4.57 -18.78
C GLN A 54 3.65 4.59 -18.42
N VAL A 55 3.98 4.72 -17.13
CA VAL A 55 5.36 4.77 -16.62
C VAL A 55 5.73 3.55 -15.77
N GLU A 56 4.84 2.56 -15.67
CA GLU A 56 5.03 1.35 -14.87
C GLU A 56 6.33 0.59 -15.19
N ARG A 57 6.61 0.35 -16.48
CA ARG A 57 7.74 -0.50 -16.90
C ARG A 57 9.11 0.12 -16.63
N ILE A 58 9.14 1.43 -16.38
CA ILE A 58 10.37 2.18 -16.10
C ILE A 58 10.54 2.47 -14.61
N LEU A 59 9.55 2.16 -13.78
CA LEU A 59 9.59 2.32 -12.34
C LEU A 59 10.43 1.23 -11.69
N ASP A 60 11.30 1.64 -10.77
CA ASP A 60 12.07 0.76 -9.89
C ASP A 60 11.62 0.94 -8.41
N PRO A 61 11.95 -0.01 -7.53
CA PRO A 61 11.54 0.08 -6.12
C PRO A 61 12.15 1.24 -5.33
N ASP A 62 13.30 1.76 -5.77
CA ASP A 62 13.93 2.91 -5.12
C ASP A 62 13.16 4.20 -5.43
N ILE A 63 12.64 4.35 -6.64
CA ILE A 63 11.79 5.48 -7.02
C ILE A 63 10.52 5.47 -6.18
N VAL A 64 9.89 4.31 -5.98
CA VAL A 64 8.72 4.17 -5.08
C VAL A 64 9.05 4.67 -3.67
N SER A 65 10.20 4.23 -3.12
CA SER A 65 10.67 4.69 -1.81
C SER A 65 10.95 6.20 -1.77
N THR A 66 11.47 6.74 -2.87
CA THR A 66 11.78 8.15 -3.01
C THR A 66 10.51 8.99 -3.09
N VAL A 67 9.48 8.55 -3.83
CA VAL A 67 8.17 9.22 -3.88
C VAL A 67 7.59 9.36 -2.48
N PHE A 68 7.62 8.31 -1.67
CA PHE A 68 7.15 8.39 -0.28
C PHE A 68 8.00 9.30 0.62
N SER A 69 9.30 9.43 0.33
CA SER A 69 10.17 10.38 1.01
C SER A 69 9.80 11.84 0.72
N HIS A 70 9.16 12.12 -0.42
CA HIS A 70 8.65 13.45 -0.76
C HIS A 70 7.31 13.78 -0.09
N ARG A 71 6.76 12.85 0.72
CA ARG A 71 5.51 13.00 1.48
C ARG A 71 4.36 13.55 0.63
N PRO A 72 3.80 12.74 -0.30
CA PRO A 72 2.52 13.09 -0.91
C PRO A 72 1.45 13.31 0.16
N SER A 73 0.33 13.96 -0.20
CA SER A 73 -0.82 14.00 0.71
C SER A 73 -1.17 12.55 1.13
N PRO A 74 -1.61 12.30 2.38
CA PRO A 74 -1.79 10.93 2.87
C PRO A 74 -2.70 10.07 1.96
N GLN A 75 -3.76 10.67 1.40
CA GLN A 75 -4.65 10.03 0.42
C GLN A 75 -3.94 9.67 -0.90
N LEU A 76 -3.14 10.58 -1.46
CA LEU A 76 -2.33 10.29 -2.66
C LEU A 76 -1.28 9.21 -2.37
N GLY A 77 -0.71 9.23 -1.16
CA GLY A 77 0.17 8.18 -0.67
C GLY A 77 -0.51 6.81 -0.67
N PHE A 78 -1.73 6.72 -0.14
CA PHE A 78 -2.54 5.50 -0.18
C PHE A 78 -2.90 5.07 -1.60
N ARG A 79 -3.35 5.99 -2.48
CA ARG A 79 -3.65 5.66 -3.88
C ARG A 79 -2.43 5.13 -4.62
N PHE A 80 -1.30 5.81 -4.51
CA PHE A 80 -0.04 5.38 -5.13
C PHE A 80 0.42 4.03 -4.60
N LEU A 81 0.28 3.79 -3.29
CA LEU A 81 0.60 2.54 -2.64
C LEU A 81 -0.29 1.38 -3.17
N ILE A 82 -1.61 1.58 -3.23
CA ILE A 82 -2.56 0.59 -3.76
C ILE A 82 -2.28 0.30 -5.25
N TRP A 83 -1.94 1.33 -6.02
CA TRP A 83 -1.49 1.17 -7.39
C TRP A 83 -0.21 0.32 -7.48
N ALA A 84 0.77 0.56 -6.61
CA ALA A 84 2.02 -0.21 -6.56
C ALA A 84 1.80 -1.67 -6.12
N MET A 85 0.81 -1.95 -5.26
CA MET A 85 0.50 -3.32 -4.80
C MET A 85 0.14 -4.28 -5.93
N LYS A 86 -0.42 -3.78 -7.04
CA LYS A 86 -0.70 -4.60 -8.23
C LYS A 86 0.57 -5.20 -8.85
N ARG A 87 1.75 -4.69 -8.48
CA ARG A 87 3.03 -4.94 -9.15
C ARG A 87 4.02 -5.57 -8.20
N LYS A 88 4.15 -6.90 -8.29
CA LYS A 88 5.01 -7.68 -7.40
C LYS A 88 6.47 -7.21 -7.36
N TRP A 89 7.00 -6.69 -8.46
CA TRP A 89 8.39 -6.20 -8.50
C TRP A 89 8.59 -4.84 -7.84
N LEU A 90 7.51 -4.08 -7.56
CA LEU A 90 7.57 -2.81 -6.81
C LEU A 90 7.35 -3.03 -5.30
N GLN A 91 6.88 -4.20 -4.89
CA GLN A 91 6.69 -4.52 -3.48
C GLN A 91 8.04 -4.67 -2.79
N THR A 92 8.29 -3.83 -1.78
CA THR A 92 9.52 -3.89 -0.97
C THR A 92 9.21 -3.86 0.51
N TRP A 93 10.16 -4.33 1.32
CA TRP A 93 10.07 -4.22 2.79
C TRP A 93 9.85 -2.78 3.27
N LYS A 94 10.39 -1.78 2.56
CA LYS A 94 10.19 -0.36 2.84
C LYS A 94 8.72 0.05 2.70
N LEU A 95 8.03 -0.49 1.70
CA LEU A 95 6.60 -0.31 1.49
C LEU A 95 5.79 -0.79 2.70
N ASN A 96 6.16 -1.94 3.27
CA ASN A 96 5.48 -2.54 4.44
C ASN A 96 5.68 -1.74 5.73
N ASN A 97 6.84 -1.10 5.91
CA ASN A 97 7.07 -0.21 7.05
C ASN A 97 6.30 1.10 6.88
N TYR A 98 6.28 1.65 5.66
CA TYR A 98 5.55 2.86 5.34
C TYR A 98 4.04 2.73 5.59
N ILE A 99 3.47 1.57 5.27
CA ILE A 99 2.09 1.21 5.60
C ILE A 99 1.80 1.37 7.10
N ALA A 100 2.69 0.84 7.95
CA ALA A 100 2.51 0.92 9.39
C ALA A 100 2.63 2.36 9.88
N ASP A 101 3.58 3.12 9.34
CA ASP A 101 3.77 4.53 9.69
C ASP A 101 2.56 5.38 9.26
N MET A 102 1.94 5.11 8.10
CA MET A 102 0.77 5.87 7.66
C MET A 102 -0.47 5.61 8.52
N PHE A 103 -0.70 4.38 9.01
CA PHE A 103 -1.83 4.11 9.90
C PHE A 103 -1.63 4.63 11.32
N VAL A 104 -0.38 4.68 11.81
CA VAL A 104 -0.07 5.03 13.19
C VAL A 104 0.14 6.54 13.37
N ASN A 105 0.71 7.22 12.37
CA ASN A 105 1.08 8.63 12.50
C ASN A 105 0.03 9.61 11.94
N GLU A 106 -0.86 9.15 11.06
CA GLU A 106 -1.96 9.99 10.55
C GLU A 106 -3.17 9.85 11.49
N ASN A 107 -3.66 10.98 12.01
CA ASN A 107 -4.98 11.00 12.63
C ASN A 107 -5.99 10.50 11.59
N GLU A 108 -6.78 9.49 11.94
CA GLU A 108 -7.80 8.91 11.05
C GLU A 108 -7.24 8.15 9.83
N GLY A 109 -5.98 7.69 9.85
CA GLY A 109 -5.37 6.96 8.73
C GLY A 109 -6.16 5.72 8.25
N PHE A 110 -6.92 5.09 9.15
CA PHE A 110 -7.83 4.00 8.80
C PHE A 110 -9.07 4.46 8.01
N GLU A 111 -9.71 5.56 8.44
CA GLU A 111 -10.86 6.14 7.74
C GLU A 111 -10.42 6.64 6.36
N LEU A 112 -9.27 7.32 6.31
CA LEU A 112 -8.73 7.82 5.05
C LEU A 112 -8.35 6.70 4.07
N TRP A 113 -7.86 5.55 4.57
CA TRP A 113 -7.66 4.37 3.73
C TRP A 113 -8.98 3.89 3.13
N TRP A 114 -10.05 3.88 3.93
CA TRP A 114 -11.36 3.43 3.50
C TRP A 114 -11.99 4.37 2.48
N ASP A 115 -11.93 5.68 2.73
CA ASP A 115 -12.31 6.72 1.77
C ASP A 115 -11.54 6.56 0.45
N THR A 116 -10.25 6.24 0.53
CA THR A 116 -9.42 5.98 -0.65
C THR A 116 -9.92 4.75 -1.43
N LEU A 117 -10.30 3.67 -0.75
CA LEU A 117 -10.87 2.49 -1.44
C LEU A 117 -12.23 2.79 -2.07
N GLU A 118 -13.07 3.57 -1.40
CA GLU A 118 -14.36 3.99 -1.96
C GLU A 118 -14.17 4.86 -3.21
N GLU A 119 -13.24 5.81 -3.15
CA GLU A 119 -12.88 6.67 -4.29
C GLU A 119 -12.39 5.83 -5.48
N LEU A 120 -11.45 4.89 -5.25
CA LEU A 120 -10.96 3.99 -6.28
C LEU A 120 -12.09 3.18 -6.91
N ARG A 121 -13.02 2.69 -6.08
CA ARG A 121 -14.21 1.96 -6.56
C ARG A 121 -15.12 2.85 -7.40
N ARG A 122 -15.34 4.10 -6.99
CA ARG A 122 -16.12 5.10 -7.76
C ARG A 122 -15.45 5.43 -9.10
N CYS A 123 -14.12 5.48 -9.14
CA CYS A 123 -13.34 5.67 -10.35
C CYS A 123 -13.27 4.42 -11.25
N GLY A 124 -13.87 3.28 -10.85
CA GLY A 124 -13.80 2.03 -11.59
C GLY A 124 -12.41 1.38 -11.59
N ILE A 125 -11.54 1.78 -10.66
CA ILE A 125 -10.20 1.22 -10.52
C ILE A 125 -10.29 -0.10 -9.77
N ASN A 126 -9.77 -1.17 -10.38
CA ASN A 126 -9.69 -2.48 -9.73
C ASN A 126 -8.80 -2.40 -8.47
N ILE A 127 -9.27 -2.88 -7.32
CA ILE A 127 -8.54 -2.84 -6.05
C ILE A 127 -7.90 -4.22 -5.82
N PRO A 128 -6.57 -4.31 -5.65
CA PRO A 128 -5.91 -5.59 -5.40
C PRO A 128 -6.28 -6.14 -4.00
N PRO A 129 -6.39 -7.47 -3.82
CA PRO A 129 -6.64 -8.08 -2.51
C PRO A 129 -5.64 -7.67 -1.43
N ASP A 130 -4.38 -7.44 -1.83
CA ASP A 130 -3.29 -6.99 -0.95
C ASP A 130 -3.63 -5.68 -0.22
N ALA A 131 -4.47 -4.82 -0.80
CA ALA A 131 -4.92 -3.59 -0.14
C ALA A 131 -5.76 -3.86 1.12
N PHE A 132 -6.60 -4.89 1.09
CA PHE A 132 -7.40 -5.30 2.25
C PHE A 132 -6.55 -6.03 3.30
N LEU A 133 -5.59 -6.85 2.85
CA LEU A 133 -4.62 -7.48 3.76
C LEU A 133 -3.85 -6.42 4.57
N VAL A 134 -3.49 -5.32 3.93
CA VAL A 134 -2.79 -4.21 4.57
C VAL A 134 -3.64 -3.53 5.64
N LEU A 135 -4.94 -3.35 5.39
CA LEU A 135 -5.87 -2.84 6.39
C LEU A 135 -5.97 -3.78 7.61
N VAL A 136 -6.13 -5.08 7.38
CA VAL A 136 -6.17 -6.10 8.43
C VAL A 136 -4.89 -6.08 9.28
N LEU A 137 -3.73 -5.99 8.63
CA LEU A 137 -2.44 -5.89 9.30
C LEU A 137 -2.30 -4.58 10.09
N GLY A 138 -2.83 -3.46 9.56
CA GLY A 138 -2.88 -2.18 10.25
C GLY A 138 -3.67 -2.28 11.56
N TYR A 139 -4.90 -2.78 11.50
CA TYR A 139 -5.74 -2.95 12.71
C TYR A 139 -5.13 -3.90 13.73
N TRP A 140 -4.55 -5.01 13.26
CA TRP A 140 -3.83 -5.94 14.13
C TRP A 140 -2.66 -5.26 14.87
N LYS A 141 -1.83 -4.50 14.16
CA LYS A 141 -0.70 -3.77 14.76
C LYS A 141 -1.15 -2.68 15.73
N ALA A 142 -2.31 -2.06 15.49
CA ALA A 142 -2.94 -1.10 16.40
C ALA A 142 -3.62 -1.77 17.60
N GLY A 143 -3.64 -3.10 17.68
CA GLY A 143 -4.30 -3.86 18.76
C GLY A 143 -5.83 -3.95 18.62
N ASN A 144 -6.39 -3.50 17.50
CA ASN A 144 -7.83 -3.54 17.23
C ASN A 144 -8.20 -4.84 16.48
N VAL A 145 -8.20 -5.95 17.22
CA VAL A 145 -8.43 -7.29 16.64
C VAL A 145 -9.82 -7.43 16.04
N GLU A 146 -10.84 -6.80 16.64
CA GLU A 146 -12.23 -6.86 16.15
C GLU A 146 -12.34 -6.25 14.76
N LYS A 147 -11.83 -5.03 14.55
CA LYS A 147 -11.81 -4.40 13.21
C LYS A 147 -10.95 -5.17 12.21
N ALA A 148 -9.89 -5.82 12.66
CA ALA A 148 -9.06 -6.66 11.80
C ALA A 148 -9.85 -7.87 11.26
N VAL A 149 -10.64 -8.53 12.11
CA VAL A 149 -11.51 -9.65 11.70
C VAL A 149 -12.66 -9.17 10.81
N GLU A 150 -13.33 -8.09 11.19
CA GLU A 150 -14.43 -7.51 10.39
C GLU A 150 -13.97 -7.15 8.97
N SER A 151 -12.81 -6.49 8.85
CA SER A 151 -12.22 -6.11 7.56
C SER A 151 -11.88 -7.31 6.68
N PHE A 152 -11.56 -8.46 7.30
CA PHE A 152 -11.31 -9.71 6.59
C PHE A 152 -12.61 -10.36 6.11
N GLU A 153 -13.65 -10.36 6.93
CA GLU A 153 -14.93 -11.03 6.62
C GLU A 153 -15.77 -10.25 5.60
N ASN A 154 -15.79 -8.92 5.69
CA ASN A 154 -16.58 -8.08 4.80
C ASN A 154 -15.82 -6.84 4.31
N PRO A 155 -14.88 -7.01 3.36
CA PRO A 155 -14.11 -5.90 2.79
C PRO A 155 -14.95 -4.86 2.03
N ALA A 156 -16.25 -5.11 1.79
CA ALA A 156 -17.14 -4.19 1.08
C ALA A 156 -18.16 -3.47 1.99
N GLY A 157 -18.23 -3.81 3.28
CA GLY A 157 -19.32 -3.41 4.17
C GLY A 157 -19.05 -2.25 5.14
N ASN A 158 -17.78 -1.89 5.39
CA ASN A 158 -17.41 -1.14 6.59
C ASN A 158 -17.59 0.41 6.50
N ALA A 159 -17.98 0.96 5.35
CA ALA A 159 -18.11 2.43 5.20
C ALA A 159 -19.38 3.02 5.86
N LYS A 160 -20.27 2.17 6.42
CA LYS A 160 -21.56 2.61 6.98
C LYS A 160 -21.73 2.33 8.48
N SER A 161 -20.82 1.62 9.12
CA SER A 161 -20.92 1.18 10.52
C SER A 161 -20.20 2.09 11.52
N MET A 162 -19.62 3.21 11.06
CA MET A 162 -18.73 4.06 11.87
C MET A 162 -19.32 5.45 12.17
N GLN A 163 -20.66 5.56 12.19
CA GLN A 163 -21.40 6.70 12.76
C GLN A 163 -22.15 6.30 14.03
#